data_AF-A0AAU3GCF0-F1
#
_entry.id   AF-A0AAU3GCF0-F1
#
_cell.length_a   1.000
_cell.length_b   1.000
_cell.length_c   1.000
_cell.angle_alpha   90.00
_cell.angle_beta   90.00
_cell.angle_gamma   90.00
#
_symmetry.space_group_name_H-M   'P 1'
#
loop_
_entity.id
_entity.type
_entity.pdbx_description
1 polymer ?
#
loop_
_entity_poly.entity_id
_entity_poly.type
_entity_poly.pdbx_seq_one_letter_code
_entity_poly.pdbx_strand_id
1 'polypeptide(L)'
;MTTVPDSSAGTVPPVPPGHAGCGPRCWRDAGAAPAAPEEARFRILFVCTGNICRSPLAERLTRSALGPCPAVEVTSAGTGAERGRPMTERAQRVLTRFGADPGGFRSRPLTPELVASADLVLTAASEHRARTVEMRPLAAARTFTLVEFGTLALAVPAEVVTCHREAVHRARALVAEVRALRGLVRVDRPDIADPYGGRSRAYRVAGRRIAESLAVPLELLTRSPGS
;
A
#
# COMPACT_ATOMS: atom_id res chain seq x y z
N MET A 1 23.95 -71.50 -19.79
CA MET A 1 22.68 -71.48 -20.57
C MET A 1 21.66 -70.78 -19.68
N THR A 2 21.08 -69.63 -20.02
CA THR A 2 21.02 -68.96 -21.35
C THR A 2 20.87 -67.43 -21.20
N THR A 3 21.68 -66.71 -21.98
CA THR A 3 21.67 -65.29 -22.45
C THR A 3 20.76 -64.19 -21.83
N VAL A 4 21.39 -63.02 -21.59
CA VAL A 4 20.87 -61.62 -21.65
C VAL A 4 20.33 -61.27 -23.08
N PRO A 5 19.71 -60.11 -23.44
CA PRO A 5 19.69 -58.76 -22.83
C PRO A 5 18.23 -58.20 -22.70
N ASP A 6 17.86 -56.89 -22.66
CA ASP A 6 18.58 -55.61 -22.80
C ASP A 6 17.87 -54.43 -22.06
N SER A 7 18.42 -53.24 -22.25
CA SER A 7 18.06 -51.87 -21.83
C SER A 7 16.71 -51.35 -22.31
N SER A 8 16.11 -50.44 -21.53
CA SER A 8 15.25 -49.37 -22.08
C SER A 8 15.71 -48.02 -21.54
N ALA A 9 16.29 -47.21 -22.43
CA ALA A 9 16.73 -45.86 -22.13
C ALA A 9 15.51 -44.92 -22.04
N GLY A 10 15.43 -44.11 -20.99
CA GLY A 10 14.42 -43.06 -20.88
C GLY A 10 14.67 -41.95 -21.88
N THR A 11 13.78 -41.79 -22.87
CA THR A 11 13.88 -40.76 -23.91
C THR A 11 13.88 -39.35 -23.31
N VAL A 12 14.97 -38.61 -23.50
CA VAL A 12 15.04 -37.18 -23.23
C VAL A 12 14.22 -36.45 -24.32
N PRO A 13 13.25 -35.58 -23.99
CA PRO A 13 12.49 -34.84 -24.98
C PRO A 13 13.37 -33.82 -25.72
N PRO A 14 13.09 -33.52 -27.00
CA PRO A 14 13.95 -32.67 -27.82
C PRO A 14 13.98 -31.22 -27.31
N VAL A 15 15.17 -30.63 -27.29
CA VAL A 15 15.37 -29.20 -27.03
C VAL A 15 14.81 -28.40 -28.22
N PRO A 16 13.84 -27.48 -28.02
CA PRO A 16 13.34 -26.65 -29.10
C PRO A 16 14.41 -25.66 -29.60
N PRO A 17 14.42 -25.30 -30.89
CA PRO A 17 15.44 -24.42 -31.46
C PRO A 17 15.40 -23.02 -30.82
N GLY A 18 16.58 -22.52 -30.47
CA GLY A 18 16.72 -21.23 -29.81
C GLY A 18 16.42 -20.06 -30.74
N HIS A 19 15.39 -19.27 -30.40
CA HIS A 19 15.22 -17.94 -30.98
C HIS A 19 16.25 -16.98 -30.37
N ALA A 20 17.21 -16.53 -31.18
CA ALA A 20 18.12 -15.46 -30.81
C ALA A 20 17.37 -14.13 -30.71
N GLY A 21 17.69 -13.32 -29.69
CA GLY A 21 17.31 -11.90 -29.65
C GLY A 21 16.20 -11.47 -28.68
N CYS A 22 16.30 -11.82 -27.39
CA CYS A 22 15.70 -11.00 -26.33
C CYS A 22 16.51 -11.10 -25.02
N GLY A 23 16.65 -9.98 -24.30
CA GLY A 23 17.54 -9.85 -23.14
C GLY A 23 17.08 -10.60 -21.88
N PRO A 24 17.99 -10.94 -20.94
CA PRO A 24 17.75 -11.94 -19.90
C PRO A 24 17.02 -11.39 -18.66
N ARG A 25 15.79 -10.86 -18.81
CA ARG A 25 14.94 -10.45 -17.66
C ARG A 25 13.43 -10.71 -17.77
N CYS A 26 12.93 -11.30 -18.86
CA CYS A 26 11.49 -11.49 -19.09
C CYS A 26 11.09 -12.97 -19.27
N TRP A 27 11.48 -13.85 -18.34
CA TRP A 27 11.07 -15.27 -18.32
C TRP A 27 10.66 -15.74 -16.91
N ARG A 28 9.37 -15.59 -16.59
CA ARG A 28 8.51 -16.57 -15.88
C ARG A 28 7.15 -15.94 -15.53
N ASP A 29 6.16 -16.18 -16.37
CA ASP A 29 4.71 -16.16 -16.02
C ASP A 29 4.00 -17.34 -16.72
N ALA A 30 4.68 -18.48 -16.78
CA ALA A 30 4.12 -19.73 -17.30
C ALA A 30 3.48 -20.53 -16.15
N GLY A 31 2.16 -20.37 -15.97
CA GLY A 31 1.32 -21.33 -15.25
C GLY A 31 1.47 -21.37 -13.72
N ALA A 32 1.40 -20.22 -13.04
CA ALA A 32 1.08 -20.24 -11.61
C ALA A 32 -0.37 -20.69 -11.39
N ALA A 33 -0.60 -21.63 -10.47
CA ALA A 33 -1.93 -21.95 -9.97
C ALA A 33 -2.60 -20.69 -9.37
N PRO A 34 -3.95 -20.60 -9.34
CA PRO A 34 -4.61 -19.45 -8.74
C PRO A 34 -4.17 -19.28 -7.28
N ALA A 35 -3.51 -18.16 -7.00
CA ALA A 35 -3.05 -17.79 -5.67
C ALA A 35 -4.20 -17.82 -4.67
N ALA A 36 -3.92 -18.12 -3.41
CA ALA A 36 -4.94 -18.22 -2.38
C ALA A 36 -5.72 -16.89 -2.28
N PRO A 37 -7.01 -16.90 -1.87
CA PRO A 37 -7.85 -15.69 -1.90
C PRO A 37 -7.31 -14.52 -1.05
N GLU A 38 -6.41 -14.77 -0.11
CA GLU A 38 -5.70 -13.74 0.67
C GLU A 38 -4.47 -13.15 -0.06
N GLU A 39 -3.83 -13.90 -0.97
CA GLU A 39 -2.74 -13.42 -1.83
C GLU A 39 -3.24 -12.55 -2.99
N ALA A 40 -4.54 -12.63 -3.31
CA ALA A 40 -5.22 -11.88 -4.35
C ALA A 40 -5.61 -10.44 -3.98
N ARG A 41 -5.36 -10.00 -2.73
CA ARG A 41 -5.65 -8.63 -2.26
C ARG A 41 -4.44 -7.97 -1.63
N PHE A 42 -4.43 -6.63 -1.65
CA PHE A 42 -3.42 -5.79 -1.02
C PHE A 42 -4.08 -4.89 0.04
N ARG A 43 -3.63 -4.98 1.29
CA ARG A 43 -4.24 -4.30 2.45
C ARG A 43 -3.45 -3.05 2.86
N ILE A 44 -4.06 -1.87 2.70
CA ILE A 44 -3.52 -0.58 3.16
C ILE A 44 -4.20 -0.21 4.49
N LEU A 45 -3.39 0.05 5.53
CA LEU A 45 -3.86 0.50 6.85
C LEU A 45 -3.35 1.91 7.17
N PHE A 46 -4.26 2.86 7.33
CA PHE A 46 -3.95 4.21 7.80
C PHE A 46 -4.02 4.32 9.34
N VAL A 47 -3.03 4.93 9.98
CA VAL A 47 -2.96 5.03 11.46
C VAL A 47 -2.77 6.47 11.94
N CYS A 48 -3.54 6.90 12.93
CA CYS A 48 -3.30 8.11 13.71
C CYS A 48 -3.68 7.88 15.19
N THR A 49 -3.86 8.92 16.01
CA THR A 49 -4.14 8.75 17.45
C THR A 49 -5.56 8.22 17.69
N GLY A 50 -6.59 9.07 17.49
CA GLY A 50 -7.98 8.73 17.82
C GLY A 50 -8.84 8.17 16.69
N ASN A 51 -8.29 7.96 15.48
CA ASN A 51 -9.02 7.46 14.29
C ASN A 51 -10.34 8.22 13.97
N ILE A 52 -10.36 9.54 14.18
CA ILE A 52 -11.52 10.42 13.90
C ILE A 52 -11.18 11.67 13.05
N CYS A 53 -9.91 11.82 12.66
CA CYS A 53 -9.40 12.98 11.91
C CYS A 53 -8.49 12.57 10.74
N ARG A 54 -7.22 12.27 11.04
CA ARG A 54 -6.14 12.11 10.03
C ARG A 54 -6.25 10.78 9.27
N SER A 55 -6.29 9.64 9.95
CA SER A 55 -6.35 8.34 9.27
C SER A 55 -7.68 8.05 8.53
N PRO A 56 -8.87 8.46 9.00
CA PRO A 56 -10.11 8.32 8.23
C PRO A 56 -10.14 9.17 6.97
N LEU A 57 -9.56 10.38 7.01
CA LEU A 57 -9.48 11.25 5.85
C LEU A 57 -8.57 10.63 4.77
N ALA A 58 -7.40 10.10 5.15
CA ALA A 58 -6.52 9.40 4.23
C ALA A 58 -7.16 8.12 3.64
N GLU A 59 -7.84 7.32 4.47
CA GLU A 59 -8.61 6.14 4.02
C GLU A 59 -9.65 6.51 2.97
N ARG A 60 -10.49 7.52 3.26
CA ARG A 60 -11.61 7.89 2.39
C ARG A 60 -11.18 8.57 1.10
N LEU A 61 -10.12 9.40 1.11
CA LEU A 61 -9.52 9.90 -0.13
C LEU A 61 -8.96 8.77 -0.99
N THR A 62 -8.24 7.84 -0.38
CA THR A 62 -7.66 6.69 -1.09
C THR A 62 -8.75 5.81 -1.70
N ARG A 63 -9.81 5.48 -0.94
CA ARG A 63 -10.99 4.75 -1.45
C ARG A 63 -11.68 5.49 -2.61
N SER A 64 -11.84 6.81 -2.48
CA SER A 64 -12.48 7.63 -3.51
C SER A 64 -11.67 7.69 -4.82
N ALA A 65 -10.34 7.69 -4.73
CA ALA A 65 -9.46 7.74 -5.90
C ALA A 65 -9.27 6.37 -6.57
N LEU A 66 -9.24 5.28 -5.80
CA LEU A 66 -9.17 3.91 -6.35
C LEU A 66 -10.50 3.44 -6.96
N GLY A 67 -11.62 4.04 -6.56
CA GLY A 67 -12.95 3.63 -7.01
C GLY A 67 -13.28 2.18 -6.63
N PRO A 68 -14.07 1.45 -7.42
CA PRO A 68 -14.39 0.04 -7.18
C PRO A 68 -13.20 -0.89 -7.49
N CYS A 69 -12.18 -0.88 -6.64
CA CYS A 69 -11.00 -1.75 -6.75
C CYS A 69 -11.03 -2.88 -5.70
N PRO A 70 -11.67 -4.04 -5.96
CA PRO A 70 -11.79 -5.12 -4.97
C PRO A 70 -10.44 -5.79 -4.62
N ALA A 71 -9.40 -5.53 -5.41
CA ALA A 71 -8.05 -6.04 -5.22
C ALA A 71 -7.24 -5.21 -4.19
N VAL A 72 -7.66 -3.99 -3.84
CA VAL A 72 -6.99 -3.15 -2.83
C VAL A 72 -7.96 -2.83 -1.70
N GLU A 73 -7.75 -3.47 -0.54
CA GLU A 73 -8.52 -3.17 0.66
C GLU A 73 -7.86 -2.01 1.41
N VAL A 74 -8.59 -0.90 1.54
CA VAL A 74 -8.13 0.28 2.27
C VAL A 74 -8.89 0.39 3.59
N THR A 75 -8.19 0.55 4.71
CA THR A 75 -8.82 0.73 6.03
C THR A 75 -8.01 1.69 6.91
N SER A 76 -8.58 2.11 8.06
CA SER A 76 -7.86 2.90 9.06
C SER A 76 -8.07 2.39 10.48
N ALA A 77 -7.19 2.79 11.41
CA ALA A 77 -7.30 2.55 12.84
C ALA A 77 -6.59 3.68 13.62
N GLY A 78 -6.56 3.57 14.96
CA GLY A 78 -5.78 4.51 15.78
C GLY A 78 -5.26 3.97 17.10
N THR A 79 -4.07 4.45 17.48
CA THR A 79 -3.28 3.96 18.62
C THR A 79 -3.94 4.18 19.98
N GLY A 80 -4.84 5.16 20.08
CA GLY A 80 -5.65 5.47 21.26
C GLY A 80 -7.10 5.75 20.86
N ALA A 81 -7.63 5.03 19.86
CA ALA A 81 -8.99 5.24 19.38
C ALA A 81 -10.02 4.48 20.21
N GLU A 82 -10.98 5.20 20.78
CA GLU A 82 -12.25 4.63 21.22
C GLU A 82 -12.98 4.00 20.01
N ARG A 83 -13.72 2.92 20.25
CA ARG A 83 -14.47 2.22 19.19
C ARG A 83 -15.79 2.94 18.88
N GLY A 84 -16.16 3.03 17.60
CA GLY A 84 -17.49 3.44 17.17
C GLY A 84 -17.73 4.95 17.06
N ARG A 85 -16.74 5.81 17.32
CA ARG A 85 -16.89 7.26 17.16
C ARG A 85 -16.96 7.63 15.66
N PRO A 86 -17.81 8.60 15.27
CA PRO A 86 -17.77 9.15 13.91
C PRO A 86 -16.51 10.01 13.70
N MET A 87 -16.20 10.32 12.44
CA MET A 87 -15.24 11.39 12.13
C MET A 87 -15.71 12.71 12.76
N THR A 88 -14.77 13.55 13.20
CA THR A 88 -15.10 14.91 13.63
C THR A 88 -15.71 15.70 12.48
N GLU A 89 -16.72 16.53 12.75
CA GLU A 89 -17.40 17.31 11.68
C GLU A 89 -16.42 18.16 10.84
N ARG A 90 -15.35 18.67 11.46
CA ARG A 90 -14.34 19.47 10.77
C ARG A 90 -13.53 18.61 9.80
N ALA A 91 -13.25 17.35 10.14
CA ALA A 91 -12.65 16.39 9.21
C ALA A 91 -13.63 15.98 8.10
N GLN A 92 -14.90 15.76 8.43
CA GLN A 92 -15.96 15.48 7.45
C GLN A 92 -16.09 16.62 6.42
N ARG A 93 -16.20 17.88 6.86
CA ARG A 93 -16.27 19.06 5.98
C ARG A 93 -15.04 19.22 5.08
N VAL A 94 -13.86 18.79 5.53
CA VAL A 94 -12.66 18.79 4.68
C VAL A 94 -12.72 17.66 3.66
N LEU A 95 -13.16 16.46 4.05
CA LEU A 95 -13.31 15.32 3.15
C LEU A 95 -14.32 15.59 2.03
N THR A 96 -15.49 16.15 2.37
CA THR A 96 -16.50 16.59 1.37
C THR A 96 -15.95 17.63 0.41
N ARG A 97 -15.06 18.54 0.87
CA ARG A 97 -14.41 19.53 0.00
C ARG A 97 -13.42 18.90 -1.00
N PHE A 98 -12.92 17.69 -0.73
CA PHE A 98 -12.15 16.89 -1.68
C PHE A 98 -13.02 15.94 -2.52
N GLY A 99 -14.36 16.04 -2.43
CA GLY A 99 -15.30 15.22 -3.22
C GLY A 99 -15.57 13.82 -2.67
N ALA A 100 -15.07 13.49 -1.46
CA ALA A 100 -15.22 12.15 -0.87
C ALA A 100 -16.27 12.10 0.25
N ASP A 101 -16.91 10.94 0.42
CA ASP A 101 -17.99 10.73 1.39
C ASP A 101 -17.49 10.41 2.82
N PRO A 102 -17.89 11.20 3.85
CA PRO A 102 -17.68 10.88 5.27
C PRO A 102 -18.65 9.83 5.84
N GLY A 103 -19.68 9.44 5.09
CA GLY A 103 -20.79 8.58 5.50
C GLY A 103 -20.37 7.23 6.10
N GLY A 104 -21.13 6.78 7.10
CA GLY A 104 -20.98 5.47 7.73
C GLY A 104 -19.65 5.22 8.49
N PHE A 105 -18.72 6.17 8.55
CA PHE A 105 -17.43 5.94 9.22
C PHE A 105 -17.60 5.69 10.73
N ARG A 106 -16.86 4.71 11.25
CA ARG A 106 -16.79 4.36 12.67
C ARG A 106 -15.33 4.06 13.03
N SER A 107 -14.82 4.70 14.07
CA SER A 107 -13.45 4.51 14.54
C SER A 107 -13.23 3.11 15.12
N ARG A 108 -11.98 2.63 15.04
CA ARG A 108 -11.55 1.40 15.70
C ARG A 108 -10.13 1.53 16.29
N PRO A 109 -9.86 0.89 17.44
CA PRO A 109 -8.51 0.80 17.98
C PRO A 109 -7.58 0.06 17.02
N LEU A 110 -6.31 0.46 16.99
CA LEU A 110 -5.23 -0.30 16.37
C LEU A 110 -4.94 -1.54 17.20
N THR A 111 -4.78 -2.69 16.55
CA THR A 111 -4.42 -3.95 17.20
C THR A 111 -3.25 -4.62 16.45
N PRO A 112 -2.48 -5.52 17.09
CA PRO A 112 -1.39 -6.23 16.43
C PRO A 112 -1.83 -7.02 15.20
N GLU A 113 -3.07 -7.53 15.17
CA GLU A 113 -3.64 -8.31 14.07
C GLU A 113 -3.92 -7.43 12.84
N LEU A 114 -4.43 -6.20 13.06
CA LEU A 114 -4.57 -5.20 11.99
C LEU A 114 -3.21 -4.82 11.40
N VAL A 115 -2.18 -4.67 12.26
CA VAL A 115 -0.81 -4.40 11.80
C VAL A 115 -0.24 -5.60 11.06
N ALA A 116 -0.46 -6.82 11.54
CA ALA A 116 0.06 -8.05 10.94
C ALA A 116 -0.54 -8.35 9.56
N SER A 117 -1.84 -8.11 9.38
CA SER A 117 -2.58 -8.36 8.14
C SER A 117 -2.37 -7.31 7.04
N ALA A 118 -1.98 -6.08 7.37
CA ALA A 118 -1.72 -5.05 6.36
C ALA A 118 -0.47 -5.34 5.51
N ASP A 119 -0.54 -5.14 4.20
CA ASP A 119 0.63 -5.16 3.30
C ASP A 119 1.39 -3.83 3.31
N LEU A 120 0.70 -2.73 3.64
CA LEU A 120 1.26 -1.39 3.80
C LEU A 120 0.59 -0.66 4.97
N VAL A 121 1.39 -0.07 5.86
CA VAL A 121 0.89 0.77 6.97
C VAL A 121 1.38 2.20 6.81
N LEU A 122 0.44 3.13 6.66
CA LEU A 122 0.71 4.57 6.45
C LEU A 122 0.26 5.36 7.67
N THR A 123 1.22 5.95 8.36
CA THR A 123 1.01 6.56 9.67
C THR A 123 1.01 8.09 9.59
N ALA A 124 0.17 8.76 10.40
CA ALA A 124 0.02 10.21 10.33
C ALA A 124 1.19 10.99 10.94
N ALA A 125 1.99 10.36 11.80
CA ALA A 125 3.16 10.95 12.44
C ALA A 125 4.10 9.85 12.96
N SER A 126 5.36 10.17 13.20
CA SER A 126 6.44 9.24 13.54
C SER A 126 6.18 8.47 14.83
N GLU A 127 5.50 9.06 15.81
CA GLU A 127 5.02 8.40 17.04
C GLU A 127 4.12 7.18 16.75
N HIS A 128 3.26 7.28 15.73
CA HIS A 128 2.35 6.21 15.34
C HIS A 128 3.10 5.09 14.61
N ARG A 129 4.15 5.44 13.85
CA ARG A 129 5.07 4.47 13.24
C ARG A 129 5.83 3.71 14.31
N ALA A 130 6.40 4.40 15.30
CA ALA A 130 7.05 3.76 16.45
C ALA A 130 6.09 2.79 17.15
N ARG A 131 4.88 3.24 17.52
CA ARG A 131 3.89 2.39 18.18
C ARG A 131 3.41 1.19 17.33
N THR A 132 3.32 1.36 16.02
CA THR A 132 3.00 0.26 15.08
C THR A 132 4.12 -0.79 15.06
N VAL A 133 5.38 -0.35 15.06
CA VAL A 133 6.55 -1.23 15.06
C VAL A 133 6.76 -1.90 16.41
N GLU A 134 6.46 -1.24 17.53
CA GLU A 134 6.42 -1.88 18.87
C GLU A 134 5.43 -3.04 18.91
N MET A 135 4.21 -2.85 18.38
CA MET A 135 3.18 -3.92 18.32
C MET A 135 3.60 -5.07 17.40
N ARG A 136 4.35 -4.80 16.32
CA ARG A 136 4.82 -5.81 15.37
C ARG A 136 6.15 -5.39 14.72
N PRO A 137 7.30 -5.79 15.26
CA PRO A 137 8.60 -5.39 14.73
C PRO A 137 8.81 -5.73 13.25
N LEU A 138 8.29 -6.89 12.80
CA LEU A 138 8.33 -7.33 11.40
C LEU A 138 7.60 -6.38 10.43
N ALA A 139 6.69 -5.52 10.91
CA ALA A 139 6.00 -4.55 10.07
C ALA A 139 6.85 -3.32 9.71
N ALA A 140 8.03 -3.12 10.33
CA ALA A 140 8.89 -1.95 10.09
C ALA A 140 9.28 -1.76 8.61
N ALA A 141 9.45 -2.87 7.88
CA ALA A 141 9.74 -2.89 6.45
C ALA A 141 8.64 -2.25 5.59
N ARG A 142 7.38 -2.32 6.04
CA ARG A 142 6.17 -1.88 5.34
C ARG A 142 5.37 -0.80 6.10
N THR A 143 5.98 -0.18 7.12
CA THR A 143 5.38 0.90 7.90
C THR A 143 6.14 2.19 7.65
N PHE A 144 5.44 3.22 7.18
CA PHE A 144 5.99 4.53 6.84
C PHE A 144 5.15 5.63 7.52
N THR A 145 5.67 6.85 7.64
CA THR A 145 4.77 8.01 7.72
C THR A 145 4.17 8.29 6.34
N LEU A 146 2.96 8.84 6.28
CA LEU A 146 2.31 9.13 5.01
C LEU A 146 3.12 10.11 4.15
N VAL A 147 3.74 11.11 4.79
CA VAL A 147 4.60 12.08 4.08
C VAL A 147 5.90 11.43 3.63
N GLU A 148 6.55 10.59 4.45
CA GLU A 148 7.71 9.79 4.02
C GLU A 148 7.37 8.97 2.78
N PHE A 149 6.28 8.20 2.81
CA PHE A 149 5.87 7.36 1.69
C PHE A 149 5.61 8.17 0.40
N GLY A 150 4.84 9.25 0.50
CA GLY A 150 4.56 10.13 -0.64
C GLY A 150 5.81 10.85 -1.18
N THR A 151 6.75 11.23 -0.29
CA THR A 151 8.01 11.87 -0.69
C THR A 151 8.94 10.89 -1.39
N LEU A 152 9.01 9.65 -0.90
CA LEU A 152 9.81 8.59 -1.53
C LEU A 152 9.21 8.15 -2.88
N ALA A 153 7.88 8.10 -2.99
CA ALA A 153 7.20 7.75 -4.24
C ALA A 153 7.50 8.73 -5.41
N LEU A 154 7.86 9.99 -5.13
CA LEU A 154 8.30 10.95 -6.16
C LEU A 154 9.63 10.56 -6.83
N ALA A 155 10.45 9.72 -6.17
CA ALA A 155 11.74 9.26 -6.69
C ALA A 155 11.67 7.82 -7.25
N VAL A 156 10.50 7.20 -7.29
CA VAL A 156 10.28 5.89 -7.93
C VAL A 156 10.03 6.11 -9.42
N PRO A 157 10.80 5.47 -10.33
CA PRO A 157 10.50 5.51 -11.77
C PRO A 157 9.10 4.94 -12.04
N ALA A 158 8.28 5.66 -12.80
CA ALA A 158 6.88 5.27 -12.96
C ALA A 158 6.74 3.92 -13.68
N GLU A 159 7.70 3.57 -14.54
CA GLU A 159 7.70 2.41 -15.42
C GLU A 159 7.84 1.10 -14.64
N VAL A 160 8.61 1.09 -13.53
CA VAL A 160 8.79 -0.14 -12.72
C VAL A 160 7.56 -0.50 -11.89
N VAL A 161 6.63 0.46 -11.73
CA VAL A 161 5.32 0.22 -11.11
C VAL A 161 4.27 -0.04 -12.19
N THR A 162 4.14 0.89 -13.16
CA THR A 162 3.06 0.87 -14.16
C THR A 162 3.18 -0.23 -15.23
N CYS A 163 4.32 -0.91 -15.33
CA CYS A 163 4.43 -2.13 -16.15
C CYS A 163 3.49 -3.26 -15.67
N HIS A 164 3.06 -3.25 -14.41
CA HIS A 164 2.14 -4.25 -13.88
C HIS A 164 0.67 -3.90 -14.18
N ARG A 165 -0.01 -4.79 -14.92
CA ARG A 165 -1.45 -4.68 -15.25
C ARG A 165 -2.36 -4.71 -14.02
N GLU A 166 -2.04 -5.53 -13.02
CA GLU A 166 -2.88 -5.73 -11.84
C GLU A 166 -2.49 -4.78 -10.69
N ALA A 167 -3.49 -4.14 -10.07
CA ALA A 167 -3.27 -3.13 -9.03
C ALA A 167 -2.51 -3.65 -7.80
N VAL A 168 -2.68 -4.93 -7.44
CA VAL A 168 -1.96 -5.59 -6.34
C VAL A 168 -0.46 -5.68 -6.64
N HIS A 169 -0.08 -5.96 -7.88
CA HIS A 169 1.32 -6.01 -8.29
C HIS A 169 1.93 -4.61 -8.33
N ARG A 170 1.20 -3.60 -8.82
CA ARG A 170 1.61 -2.18 -8.69
C ARG A 170 1.86 -1.78 -7.24
N ALA A 171 0.96 -2.16 -6.33
CA ALA A 171 1.08 -1.84 -4.91
C ALA A 171 2.29 -2.52 -4.25
N ARG A 172 2.53 -3.80 -4.55
CA ARG A 172 3.71 -4.55 -4.08
C ARG A 172 5.02 -3.94 -4.62
N ALA A 173 5.08 -3.63 -5.92
CA ALA A 173 6.23 -2.98 -6.55
C ALA A 173 6.52 -1.61 -5.92
N LEU A 174 5.50 -0.74 -5.81
CA LEU A 174 5.65 0.59 -5.21
C LEU A 174 6.19 0.53 -3.77
N VAL A 175 5.72 -0.41 -2.94
CA VAL A 175 6.24 -0.58 -1.57
C VAL A 175 7.68 -1.10 -1.56
N ALA A 176 8.06 -1.97 -2.50
CA ALA A 176 9.44 -2.45 -2.62
C ALA A 176 10.41 -1.32 -3.00
N GLU A 177 10.07 -0.51 -4.00
CA GLU A 177 10.89 0.62 -4.46
C GLU A 177 10.98 1.73 -3.39
N VAL A 178 9.84 2.13 -2.80
CA VAL A 178 9.82 3.10 -1.69
C VAL A 178 10.63 2.60 -0.49
N ARG A 179 10.62 1.30 -0.20
CA ARG A 179 11.47 0.70 0.84
C ARG A 179 12.96 0.80 0.49
N ALA A 180 13.34 0.57 -0.77
CA ALA A 180 14.73 0.65 -1.22
C ALA A 180 15.31 2.07 -1.13
N LEU A 181 14.48 3.10 -1.34
CA LEU A 181 14.86 4.52 -1.23
C LEU A 181 14.98 5.04 0.21
N ARG A 182 14.53 4.28 1.22
CA ARG A 182 14.57 4.70 2.63
C ARG A 182 16.01 4.90 3.10
N GLY A 183 16.31 6.11 3.56
CA GLY A 183 17.65 6.51 4.02
C GLY A 183 18.54 7.10 2.93
N LEU A 184 18.18 6.94 1.65
CA LEU A 184 18.84 7.60 0.52
C LEU A 184 18.22 8.97 0.22
N VAL A 185 16.90 9.09 0.38
CA VAL A 185 16.16 10.34 0.21
C VAL A 185 15.82 10.94 1.58
N ARG A 186 16.09 12.23 1.74
CA ARG A 186 15.85 12.99 2.98
C ARG A 186 14.40 13.46 3.07
N VAL A 187 13.81 13.34 4.27
CA VAL A 187 12.43 13.80 4.57
C VAL A 187 12.45 14.68 5.83
N ASP A 188 12.44 16.01 5.67
CA ASP A 188 12.60 16.94 6.80
C ASP A 188 11.38 17.03 7.73
N ARG A 189 10.17 16.79 7.21
CA ARG A 189 8.91 16.90 7.96
C ARG A 189 7.98 15.72 7.64
N PRO A 190 8.25 14.53 8.20
CA PRO A 190 7.45 13.31 7.96
C PRO A 190 6.04 13.37 8.59
N ASP A 191 5.81 14.28 9.54
CA ASP A 191 4.63 14.26 10.39
C ASP A 191 3.52 15.22 9.94
N ILE A 192 2.28 14.73 10.02
CA ILE A 192 1.05 15.49 9.80
C ILE A 192 0.50 15.90 11.17
N ALA A 193 0.74 17.17 11.52
CA ALA A 193 0.29 17.79 12.75
C ALA A 193 -1.19 17.49 13.05
N ASP A 194 -1.52 17.19 14.31
CA ASP A 194 -2.90 16.85 14.67
C ASP A 194 -3.83 18.07 14.61
N PRO A 195 -4.90 18.05 13.79
CA PRO A 195 -5.90 19.11 13.82
C PRO A 195 -6.90 18.97 14.97
N TYR A 196 -6.92 17.87 15.75
CA TYR A 196 -7.88 17.66 16.83
C TYR A 196 -7.86 18.80 17.87
N GLY A 197 -9.03 19.20 18.37
CA GLY A 197 -9.21 20.41 19.20
C GLY A 197 -8.98 21.75 18.48
N GLY A 198 -8.30 21.77 17.33
CA GLY A 198 -7.89 22.99 16.63
C GLY A 198 -8.98 23.71 15.82
N ARG A 199 -8.66 24.93 15.36
CA ARG A 199 -9.50 25.72 14.45
C ARG A 199 -9.61 25.05 13.08
N SER A 200 -10.67 25.35 12.30
CA SER A 200 -10.90 24.78 10.97
C SER A 200 -9.75 24.96 9.96
N ARG A 201 -8.84 25.93 10.17
CA ARG A 201 -7.59 26.07 9.39
C ARG A 201 -6.67 24.86 9.55
N ALA A 202 -6.52 24.32 10.76
CA ALA A 202 -5.66 23.16 11.04
C ALA A 202 -6.15 21.92 10.27
N TYR A 203 -7.46 21.65 10.30
CA TYR A 203 -8.07 20.56 9.52
C TYR A 203 -7.82 20.70 8.01
N ARG A 204 -7.93 21.91 7.46
CA ARG A 204 -7.63 22.15 6.03
C ARG A 204 -6.16 21.94 5.70
N VAL A 205 -5.24 22.35 6.58
CA VAL A 205 -3.80 22.14 6.40
C VAL A 205 -3.45 20.65 6.46
N ALA A 206 -3.98 19.91 7.45
CA ALA A 206 -3.77 18.47 7.57
C ALA A 206 -4.37 17.71 6.36
N GLY A 207 -5.62 18.01 5.98
CA GLY A 207 -6.27 17.38 4.83
C GLY A 207 -5.56 17.63 3.50
N ARG A 208 -5.06 18.86 3.27
CA ARG A 208 -4.23 19.16 2.10
C ARG A 208 -2.91 18.38 2.13
N ARG A 209 -2.21 18.33 3.26
CA ARG A 209 -0.96 17.56 3.38
C ARG A 209 -1.16 16.07 3.13
N ILE A 210 -2.30 15.52 3.56
CA ILE A 210 -2.71 14.15 3.27
C ILE A 210 -2.91 13.97 1.75
N ALA A 211 -3.69 14.83 1.11
CA ALA A 211 -3.96 14.76 -0.32
C ALA A 211 -2.68 14.90 -1.18
N GLU A 212 -1.82 15.88 -0.86
CA GLU A 212 -0.49 16.08 -1.48
C GLU A 212 0.37 14.81 -1.37
N SER A 213 0.41 14.17 -0.19
CA SER A 213 1.22 12.98 0.06
C SER A 213 0.65 11.70 -0.59
N LEU A 214 -0.64 11.70 -0.94
CA LEU A 214 -1.30 10.59 -1.61
C LEU A 214 -1.28 10.70 -3.14
N ALA A 215 -1.08 11.89 -3.71
CA ALA A 215 -1.24 12.16 -5.14
C ALA A 215 -0.45 11.17 -6.03
N VAL A 216 0.88 11.13 -5.89
CA VAL A 216 1.75 10.26 -6.71
C VAL A 216 1.57 8.77 -6.38
N PRO A 217 1.48 8.33 -5.11
CA PRO A 217 1.09 6.96 -4.80
C PRO A 217 -0.21 6.51 -5.47
N LEU A 218 -1.25 7.34 -5.48
CA LEU A 218 -2.53 7.02 -6.13
C LEU A 218 -2.39 6.98 -7.65
N GLU A 219 -1.72 7.95 -8.25
CA GLU A 219 -1.43 7.99 -9.68
C GLU A 219 -0.73 6.70 -10.16
N LEU A 220 0.33 6.27 -9.46
CA LEU A 220 1.06 5.03 -9.74
C LEU A 220 0.21 3.76 -9.50
N LEU A 221 -0.74 3.79 -8.55
CA LEU A 221 -1.66 2.67 -8.30
C LEU A 221 -2.81 2.60 -9.32
N THR A 222 -3.27 3.73 -9.85
CA THR A 222 -4.42 3.79 -10.78
C THR A 222 -4.05 3.72 -12.25
N ARG A 223 -2.88 4.22 -12.67
CA ARG A 223 -2.45 4.13 -14.07
C ARG A 223 -2.27 2.67 -14.49
N SER A 224 -2.65 2.39 -15.72
CA SER A 224 -2.44 1.10 -16.39
C SER A 224 -1.39 1.28 -17.49
N PRO A 225 -0.66 0.23 -17.88
CA PRO A 225 0.28 0.35 -18.99
C PRO A 225 -0.46 0.72 -20.27
N GLY A 226 -0.13 1.89 -20.85
CA GLY A 226 -0.73 2.41 -22.08
C GLY A 226 -1.85 3.45 -21.92
N SER A 227 -2.07 4.00 -20.71
CA SER A 227 -3.01 5.12 -20.44
C SER A 227 -2.33 6.47 -20.29
#